data_AF-A0A061N5P6-F1
#
_entry.id   AF-A0A061N5P6-F1
#
_cell.length_a   1.000
_cell.length_b   1.000
_cell.length_c   1.000
_cell.angle_alpha   90.00
_cell.angle_beta   90.00
_cell.angle_gamma   90.00
#
_symmetry.space_group_name_H-M   'P 1'
#
loop_
_entity.id
_entity.type
_entity.pdbx_description
1 polymer ?
#
loop_
_entity_poly.entity_id
_entity_poly.type
_entity_poly.pdbx_seq_one_letter_code
_entity_poly.pdbx_strand_id
1 'polypeptide(L)'
;MYANHHGVYGHTLETPDNSLDGVRWMVDAVMGSLKFSSENKLEMTKDQLEIFKRGVEFEHVDHPDGYFPNAYVLPVDEQNASATIKGVNELLRHGLIVEKTTETLETNGQSYEEGSYVVRLNQAKRSLANVLLWDGEDISDQASAMYDVSAWNIPELWGFEATPLYEEVDATLEPVTELVESIGQLIGDGPYVLQNNAVESVQFVNELINEGVEVIRSEEGHFHINVTRNEQLESFVADSNLYLETTDIPRDGSMVHSPKVAIFNDRSNHGTRAALIKMGYQVTEISTNDVLNHKLEDFDLVIANGGQFDESEEYKKRVHEFIDAGGHYFAIGQSASSVAVNQLELSDATTHTGPRNSNGVVHVEYTPSSVTHGYDEEDLGFVYNPIWFSDVTDEEVVARFADEDFF
;
A
#
# COMPACT_ATOMS: atom_id res chain seq x y z
N MET A 1 -9.29 -9.70 15.28
CA MET A 1 -7.97 -9.83 15.93
C MET A 1 -7.45 -8.49 16.46
N TYR A 2 -7.32 -7.46 15.61
CA TYR A 2 -6.81 -6.13 15.98
C TYR A 2 -7.25 -5.57 17.36
N ALA A 3 -8.55 -5.51 17.64
CA ALA A 3 -9.04 -4.96 18.90
C ALA A 3 -8.52 -5.72 20.15
N ASN A 4 -8.28 -7.03 20.05
CA ASN A 4 -7.74 -7.83 21.14
C ASN A 4 -6.30 -7.42 21.49
N HIS A 5 -5.51 -7.01 20.50
CA HIS A 5 -4.17 -6.48 20.74
C HIS A 5 -4.18 -5.12 21.46
N HIS A 6 -5.30 -4.40 21.41
CA HIS A 6 -5.55 -3.18 22.19
C HIS A 6 -6.23 -3.46 23.55
N GLY A 7 -6.38 -4.73 23.93
CA GLY A 7 -6.98 -5.14 25.19
C GLY A 7 -8.50 -5.08 25.22
N VAL A 8 -9.14 -5.16 24.06
CA VAL A 8 -10.59 -5.32 23.92
C VAL A 8 -10.92 -6.80 23.88
N TYR A 9 -12.04 -7.18 24.51
CA TYR A 9 -12.61 -8.53 24.33
C TYR A 9 -13.59 -8.53 23.17
N GLY A 10 -13.33 -9.35 22.16
CA GLY A 10 -14.22 -9.56 21.02
C GLY A 10 -14.62 -11.02 20.83
N HIS A 11 -15.79 -11.25 20.26
CA HIS A 11 -16.20 -12.55 19.72
C HIS A 11 -17.04 -12.33 18.46
N THR A 12 -16.93 -13.25 17.51
CA THR A 12 -17.80 -13.27 16.32
C THR A 12 -19.02 -14.13 16.64
N LEU A 13 -20.21 -13.61 16.37
CA LEU A 13 -21.45 -14.39 16.44
C LEU A 13 -21.98 -14.61 15.02
N GLU A 14 -22.01 -15.87 14.59
CA GLU A 14 -22.62 -16.27 13.33
C GLU A 14 -23.97 -16.92 13.58
N THR A 15 -25.02 -16.38 12.97
CA THR A 15 -26.37 -16.94 13.03
C THR A 15 -26.67 -17.67 11.72
N PRO A 16 -27.20 -18.91 11.78
CA PRO A 16 -27.33 -19.78 10.61
C PRO A 16 -28.41 -19.34 9.62
N ASP A 17 -29.36 -18.50 10.03
CA ASP A 17 -30.43 -18.01 9.18
C ASP A 17 -30.74 -16.52 9.38
N ASN A 18 -31.24 -15.88 8.31
CA ASN A 18 -31.74 -14.50 8.36
C ASN A 18 -33.20 -14.50 8.83
N SER A 19 -33.42 -14.95 10.07
CA SER A 19 -34.74 -15.09 10.68
C SER A 19 -34.86 -14.26 11.97
N LEU A 20 -36.07 -14.18 12.52
CA LEU A 20 -36.29 -13.56 13.84
C LEU A 20 -35.57 -14.32 14.97
N ASP A 21 -35.29 -15.61 14.79
CA ASP A 21 -34.56 -16.39 15.78
C ASP A 21 -33.07 -16.03 15.76
N GLY A 22 -32.47 -15.81 14.58
CA GLY A 22 -31.13 -15.23 14.47
C GLY A 22 -31.00 -13.87 15.15
N VAL A 23 -31.99 -12.97 14.95
CA VAL A 23 -32.03 -11.68 15.65
C VAL A 23 -32.09 -11.86 17.17
N ARG A 24 -32.91 -12.79 17.67
CA ARG A 24 -33.01 -13.08 19.10
C ARG A 24 -31.71 -13.62 19.67
N TRP A 25 -31.04 -14.54 18.96
CA TRP A 25 -29.75 -15.06 19.39
C TRP A 25 -28.70 -13.96 19.50
N MET A 26 -28.70 -13.02 18.56
CA MET A 26 -27.80 -11.87 18.61
C MET A 26 -28.08 -10.97 19.82
N VAL A 27 -29.35 -10.69 20.11
CA VAL A 27 -29.73 -9.94 21.32
C VAL A 27 -29.31 -10.69 22.58
N ASP A 28 -29.60 -11.98 22.68
CA ASP A 28 -29.29 -12.79 23.87
C ASP A 28 -27.78 -12.92 24.09
N ALA A 29 -27.00 -13.12 23.03
CA ALA A 29 -25.54 -13.17 23.08
C ALA A 29 -24.96 -11.85 23.55
N VAL A 30 -25.36 -10.72 22.95
CA VAL A 30 -24.90 -9.38 23.37
C VAL A 30 -25.27 -9.11 24.82
N MET A 31 -26.51 -9.37 25.23
CA MET A 31 -26.95 -9.17 26.61
C MET A 31 -26.20 -10.08 27.59
N GLY A 32 -25.92 -11.33 27.19
CA GLY A 32 -25.10 -12.28 27.94
C GLY A 32 -23.67 -11.78 28.12
N SER A 33 -23.02 -11.32 27.05
CA SER A 33 -21.66 -10.76 27.08
C SER A 33 -21.58 -9.50 27.95
N LEU A 34 -22.56 -8.61 27.85
CA LEU A 34 -22.63 -7.40 28.69
C LEU A 34 -22.82 -7.75 30.17
N LYS A 35 -23.69 -8.71 30.47
CA LYS A 35 -23.89 -9.20 31.84
C LYS A 35 -22.61 -9.82 32.39
N PHE A 36 -22.00 -10.74 31.65
CA PHE A 36 -20.74 -11.39 32.06
C PHE A 36 -19.63 -10.35 32.29
N SER A 37 -19.48 -9.40 31.38
CA SER A 37 -18.49 -8.33 31.52
C SER A 37 -18.75 -7.47 32.75
N SER A 38 -20.02 -7.14 33.04
CA SER A 38 -20.39 -6.39 34.23
C SER A 38 -20.10 -7.14 35.53
N GLU A 39 -20.33 -8.46 35.55
CA GLU A 39 -20.12 -9.33 36.72
C GLU A 39 -18.63 -9.63 36.96
N ASN A 40 -17.82 -9.76 35.90
CA ASN A 40 -16.43 -10.24 35.96
C ASN A 40 -15.37 -9.20 35.58
N LYS A 41 -15.73 -7.92 35.45
CA LYS A 41 -14.83 -6.84 34.97
C LYS A 41 -13.43 -6.80 35.59
N LEU A 42 -13.30 -7.09 36.90
CA LEU A 42 -12.01 -7.05 37.59
C LEU A 42 -11.12 -8.22 37.18
N GLU A 43 -11.69 -9.41 37.03
CA GLU A 43 -10.96 -10.60 36.60
C GLU A 43 -10.57 -10.46 35.13
N MET A 44 -11.49 -10.03 34.26
CA MET A 44 -11.19 -9.72 32.86
C MET A 44 -10.08 -8.67 32.74
N THR A 45 -10.10 -7.61 33.55
CA THR A 45 -9.01 -6.61 33.53
C THR A 45 -7.67 -7.22 33.93
N LYS A 46 -7.65 -8.12 34.93
CA LYS A 46 -6.42 -8.80 35.35
C LYS A 46 -5.90 -9.75 34.28
N ASP A 47 -6.76 -10.51 33.63
CA ASP A 47 -6.38 -11.41 32.55
C ASP A 47 -5.76 -10.63 31.39
N GLN A 48 -6.33 -9.46 31.05
CA GLN A 48 -5.76 -8.59 30.04
C GLN A 48 -4.39 -8.02 30.45
N LEU A 49 -4.22 -7.62 31.72
CA LEU A 49 -2.93 -7.15 32.23
C LEU A 49 -1.88 -8.26 32.23
N GLU A 50 -2.27 -9.50 32.47
CA GLU A 50 -1.38 -10.67 32.42
C GLU A 50 -0.84 -10.89 30.99
N ILE A 51 -1.67 -10.71 29.95
CA ILE A 51 -1.21 -10.75 28.55
C ILE A 51 -0.12 -9.70 28.30
N PHE A 52 -0.32 -8.47 28.75
CA PHE A 52 0.66 -7.40 28.60
C PHE A 52 1.91 -7.62 29.44
N LYS A 53 1.76 -8.16 30.66
CA LYS A 53 2.87 -8.51 31.55
C LYS A 53 3.78 -9.54 30.88
N ARG A 54 3.22 -10.60 30.30
CA ARG A 54 3.99 -11.59 29.52
C ARG A 54 4.71 -10.97 28.33
N GLY A 55 4.12 -9.94 27.72
CA GLY A 55 4.78 -9.14 26.70
C GLY A 55 6.06 -8.47 27.19
N VAL A 56 5.96 -7.76 28.31
CA VAL A 56 7.10 -7.08 28.96
C VAL A 56 8.16 -8.06 29.45
N GLU A 57 7.73 -9.20 30.02
CA GLU A 57 8.63 -10.25 30.52
C GLU A 57 9.16 -11.18 29.41
N PHE A 58 8.74 -10.94 28.16
CA PHE A 58 9.11 -11.73 26.98
C PHE A 58 8.81 -13.24 27.12
N GLU A 59 7.70 -13.59 27.77
CA GLU A 59 7.33 -14.99 28.06
C GLU A 59 6.49 -15.61 26.94
N HIS A 60 6.97 -16.65 26.25
CA HIS A 60 6.25 -17.34 25.19
C HIS A 60 5.76 -18.71 25.67
N VAL A 61 4.47 -18.83 26.00
CA VAL A 61 3.92 -20.04 26.65
C VAL A 61 3.89 -21.25 25.72
N ASP A 62 3.55 -21.04 24.45
CA ASP A 62 3.28 -22.11 23.48
C ASP A 62 4.40 -22.29 22.44
N HIS A 63 5.52 -21.54 22.56
CA HIS A 63 6.63 -21.57 21.61
C HIS A 63 7.97 -21.69 22.36
N PRO A 64 8.98 -22.37 21.78
CA PRO A 64 10.30 -22.44 22.39
C PRO A 64 11.01 -21.08 22.38
N ASP A 65 11.99 -20.93 23.27
CA ASP A 65 12.88 -19.77 23.29
C ASP A 65 13.55 -19.60 21.91
N GLY A 66 13.62 -18.35 21.44
CA GLY A 66 14.19 -18.00 20.14
C GLY A 66 13.26 -18.20 18.94
N TYR A 67 12.00 -18.63 19.13
CA TYR A 67 11.02 -18.71 18.04
C TYR A 67 10.65 -17.31 17.51
N PHE A 68 10.42 -16.35 18.41
CA PHE A 68 10.15 -14.95 18.05
C PHE A 68 11.43 -14.11 18.17
N PRO A 69 11.58 -13.06 17.34
CA PRO A 69 12.71 -12.15 17.46
C PRO A 69 12.62 -11.33 18.76
N ASN A 70 13.76 -10.94 19.30
CA ASN A 70 13.87 -10.02 20.43
C ASN A 70 13.51 -8.58 20.05
N ALA A 71 13.74 -8.18 18.80
CA ALA A 71 13.40 -6.86 18.27
C ALA A 71 13.25 -6.88 16.75
N TYR A 72 12.77 -5.78 16.18
CA TYR A 72 12.94 -5.45 14.76
C TYR A 72 13.79 -4.19 14.62
N VAL A 73 14.65 -4.13 13.61
CA VAL A 73 15.29 -2.89 13.16
C VAL A 73 14.60 -2.42 11.90
N LEU A 74 14.28 -1.13 11.83
CA LEU A 74 13.72 -0.47 10.66
C LEU A 74 14.76 0.54 10.16
N PRO A 75 15.59 0.15 9.17
CA PRO A 75 16.56 1.05 8.56
C PRO A 75 15.87 2.24 7.89
N VAL A 76 16.55 3.37 7.88
CA VAL A 76 16.08 4.57 7.17
C VAL A 76 17.00 4.79 5.98
N ASP A 77 16.47 4.65 4.78
CA ASP A 77 17.13 5.16 3.58
C ASP A 77 16.96 6.69 3.54
N GLU A 78 18.06 7.45 3.59
CA GLU A 78 17.99 8.92 3.51
C GLU A 78 17.35 9.40 2.20
N GLN A 79 17.44 8.65 1.10
CA GLN A 79 16.83 9.01 -0.18
C GLN A 79 15.34 8.66 -0.24
N ASN A 80 14.89 7.70 0.58
CA ASN A 80 13.51 7.21 0.61
C ASN A 80 13.01 6.92 2.04
N ALA A 81 13.11 7.91 2.93
CA ALA A 81 12.74 7.73 4.33
C ALA A 81 11.21 7.66 4.56
N SER A 82 10.40 8.06 3.58
CA SER A 82 8.96 8.29 3.74
C SER A 82 8.21 7.03 4.20
N ALA A 83 8.50 5.87 3.59
CA ALA A 83 7.87 4.61 3.92
C ALA A 83 8.20 4.16 5.35
N THR A 84 9.48 4.16 5.74
CA THR A 84 9.92 3.82 7.11
C THR A 84 9.32 4.77 8.14
N ILE A 85 9.37 6.09 7.91
CA ILE A 85 8.82 7.08 8.84
C ILE A 85 7.31 6.90 9.00
N LYS A 86 6.59 6.65 7.90
CA LYS A 86 5.16 6.34 7.93
C LYS A 86 4.88 5.08 8.75
N GLY A 87 5.69 4.03 8.57
CA GLY A 87 5.65 2.80 9.37
C GLY A 87 5.84 3.09 10.87
N VAL A 88 6.92 3.76 11.23
CA VAL A 88 7.23 4.18 12.61
C VAL A 88 6.09 4.98 13.24
N ASN A 89 5.56 5.97 12.51
CA ASN A 89 4.43 6.77 12.97
C ASN A 89 3.17 5.92 13.19
N GLU A 90 2.93 4.90 12.38
CA GLU A 90 1.82 3.98 12.60
C GLU A 90 2.02 3.12 13.86
N LEU A 91 3.24 2.61 14.08
CA LEU A 91 3.57 1.90 15.32
C LEU A 91 3.34 2.78 16.56
N LEU A 92 3.76 4.04 16.51
CA LEU A 92 3.55 5.01 17.58
C LEU A 92 2.06 5.32 17.80
N ARG A 93 1.26 5.47 16.73
CA ARG A 93 -0.21 5.63 16.84
C ARG A 93 -0.88 4.42 17.49
N HIS A 94 -0.37 3.22 17.23
CA HIS A 94 -0.79 2.01 17.93
C HIS A 94 -0.30 1.94 19.38
N GLY A 95 0.53 2.88 19.83
CA GLY A 95 1.10 2.95 21.17
C GLY A 95 2.15 1.87 21.41
N LEU A 96 2.87 1.49 20.35
CA LEU A 96 4.09 0.67 20.45
C LEU A 96 5.25 1.55 20.90
N ILE A 97 6.17 0.94 21.64
CA ILE A 97 7.43 1.57 22.02
C ILE A 97 8.39 1.41 20.85
N VAL A 98 8.86 2.53 20.33
CA VAL A 98 9.88 2.62 19.29
C VAL A 98 11.04 3.43 19.83
N GLU A 99 12.25 2.97 19.57
CA GLU A 99 13.50 3.63 19.93
C GLU A 99 14.31 3.94 18.66
N LYS A 100 15.28 4.84 18.75
CA LYS A 100 16.13 5.27 17.64
C LYS A 100 17.59 5.07 17.98
N THR A 101 18.39 4.60 17.02
CA THR A 101 19.84 4.48 17.18
C THR A 101 20.47 5.88 17.17
N THR A 102 21.44 6.10 18.08
CA THR A 102 22.20 7.37 18.18
C THR A 102 23.63 7.23 17.65
N GLU A 103 24.02 6.01 17.29
CA GLU A 103 25.27 5.62 16.67
C GLU A 103 24.95 4.38 15.79
N THR A 104 25.88 3.96 14.94
CA THR A 104 25.77 2.71 14.18
C THR A 104 25.50 1.52 15.11
N LEU A 105 24.48 0.73 14.81
CA LEU A 105 24.12 -0.49 15.52
C LEU A 105 24.67 -1.72 14.79
N GLU A 106 25.54 -2.47 15.44
CA GLU A 106 26.10 -3.73 14.93
C GLU A 106 25.39 -4.92 15.61
N THR A 107 24.63 -5.71 14.85
CA THR A 107 23.89 -6.86 15.40
C THR A 107 23.56 -7.87 14.29
N ASN A 108 23.45 -9.16 14.63
CA ASN A 108 23.22 -10.25 13.67
C ASN A 108 24.17 -10.29 12.45
N GLY A 109 25.39 -9.75 12.60
CA GLY A 109 26.36 -9.67 11.51
C GLY A 109 26.04 -8.60 10.45
N GLN A 110 25.09 -7.71 10.73
CA GLN A 110 24.75 -6.55 9.92
C GLN A 110 25.05 -5.26 10.69
N SER A 111 25.26 -4.19 9.93
CA SER A 111 25.51 -2.84 10.42
C SER A 111 24.35 -1.95 10.00
N TYR A 112 23.72 -1.28 10.96
CA TYR A 112 22.61 -0.36 10.73
C TYR A 112 23.04 1.05 11.10
N GLU A 113 22.82 2.00 10.20
CA GLU A 113 23.29 3.37 10.37
C GLU A 113 22.61 4.09 11.54
N GLU A 114 23.25 5.16 12.00
CA GLU A 114 22.67 6.08 12.96
C GLU A 114 21.30 6.57 12.43
N GLY A 115 20.31 6.58 13.31
CA GLY A 115 18.97 7.01 12.98
C GLY A 115 18.00 5.92 12.54
N SER A 116 18.47 4.67 12.43
CA SER A 116 17.60 3.49 12.33
C SER A 116 16.66 3.37 13.54
N TYR A 117 15.46 2.86 13.33
CA TYR A 117 14.49 2.65 14.41
C TYR A 117 14.55 1.20 14.92
N VAL A 118 14.28 1.01 16.19
CA VAL A 118 14.28 -0.30 16.85
C VAL A 118 12.98 -0.50 17.61
N VAL A 119 12.34 -1.65 17.39
CA VAL A 119 11.10 -2.06 18.05
C VAL A 119 11.36 -3.32 18.83
N ARG A 120 11.70 -3.18 20.12
CA ARG A 120 11.92 -4.35 20.99
C ARG A 120 10.61 -5.07 21.27
N LEU A 121 10.61 -6.40 21.25
CA LEU A 121 9.42 -7.20 21.53
C LEU A 121 9.23 -7.51 23.03
N ASN A 122 10.11 -7.05 23.93
CA ASN A 122 9.90 -7.09 25.38
C ASN A 122 9.00 -5.92 25.86
N GLN A 123 7.84 -5.75 25.22
CA GLN A 123 6.89 -4.67 25.51
C GLN A 123 5.44 -5.19 25.63
N ALA A 124 4.59 -4.41 26.29
CA ALA A 124 3.19 -4.80 26.57
C ALA A 124 2.43 -5.24 25.31
N LYS A 125 2.61 -4.53 24.19
CA LYS A 125 1.92 -4.79 22.92
C LYS A 125 2.75 -5.58 21.91
N ARG A 126 3.69 -6.42 22.37
CA ARG A 126 4.58 -7.21 21.48
C ARG A 126 3.86 -7.98 20.38
N SER A 127 2.68 -8.52 20.67
CA SER A 127 1.92 -9.29 19.68
C SER A 127 1.39 -8.40 18.57
N LEU A 128 1.08 -7.13 18.86
CA LEU A 128 0.72 -6.16 17.83
C LEU A 128 1.93 -5.78 16.99
N ALA A 129 3.07 -5.50 17.64
CA ALA A 129 4.31 -5.19 16.93
C ALA A 129 4.70 -6.33 15.98
N ASN A 130 4.68 -7.57 16.44
CA ASN A 130 4.96 -8.74 15.61
C ASN A 130 3.94 -8.90 14.49
N VAL A 131 2.63 -8.76 14.74
CA VAL A 131 1.61 -8.85 13.68
C VAL A 131 1.82 -7.82 12.58
N LEU A 132 2.30 -6.62 12.91
CA LEU A 132 2.53 -5.56 11.94
C LEU A 132 3.87 -5.71 11.20
N LEU A 133 4.91 -6.22 11.85
CA LEU A 133 6.29 -6.21 11.32
C LEU A 133 6.78 -7.58 10.82
N TRP A 134 6.08 -8.66 11.12
CA TRP A 134 6.51 -10.01 10.77
C TRP A 134 6.08 -10.37 9.34
N ASP A 135 7.00 -10.96 8.57
CA ASP A 135 6.79 -11.47 7.20
C ASP A 135 5.70 -12.56 7.14
N GLY A 136 5.39 -13.19 8.27
CA GLY A 136 4.40 -14.24 8.37
C GLY A 136 5.01 -15.64 8.28
N GLU A 137 4.14 -16.62 8.11
CA GLU A 137 4.49 -18.03 7.98
C GLU A 137 3.71 -18.61 6.80
N ASP A 138 4.37 -19.46 6.01
CA ASP A 138 3.70 -20.29 5.02
C ASP A 138 2.81 -21.32 5.73
N ILE A 139 1.51 -21.19 5.51
CA ILE A 139 0.47 -22.07 6.06
C ILE A 139 -0.30 -22.82 4.96
N SER A 140 0.23 -22.89 3.74
CA SER A 140 -0.42 -23.53 2.59
C SER A 140 -0.71 -25.02 2.83
N ASP A 141 0.13 -25.69 3.63
CA ASP A 141 -0.09 -27.08 4.08
C ASP A 141 -1.17 -27.22 5.18
N GLN A 142 -1.53 -26.13 5.85
CA GLN A 142 -2.47 -26.10 6.97
C GLN A 142 -3.87 -25.62 6.56
N ALA A 143 -3.96 -24.76 5.55
CA ALA A 143 -5.21 -24.17 5.06
C ALA A 143 -5.21 -24.02 3.54
N SER A 144 -6.29 -24.45 2.89
CA SER A 144 -6.46 -24.33 1.44
C SER A 144 -7.12 -23.02 0.98
N ALA A 145 -7.56 -22.18 1.92
CA ALA A 145 -8.15 -20.88 1.64
C ALA A 145 -8.17 -19.99 2.90
N MET A 146 -7.98 -18.68 2.67
CA MET A 146 -8.19 -17.65 3.69
C MET A 146 -9.64 -17.15 3.68
N TYR A 147 -10.20 -16.92 4.87
CA TYR A 147 -11.54 -16.35 5.06
C TYR A 147 -11.55 -14.81 4.94
N ASP A 148 -10.44 -14.16 5.30
CA ASP A 148 -10.29 -12.69 5.34
C ASP A 148 -8.96 -12.26 4.69
N VAL A 149 -8.70 -10.95 4.66
CA VAL A 149 -7.45 -10.37 4.15
C VAL A 149 -6.25 -10.95 4.89
N SER A 150 -5.30 -11.50 4.12
CA SER A 150 -4.16 -12.27 4.63
C SER A 150 -2.95 -11.40 4.99
N ALA A 151 -2.83 -10.19 4.44
CA ALA A 151 -1.67 -9.32 4.65
C ALA A 151 -1.91 -8.27 5.76
N TRP A 152 -1.21 -8.43 6.88
CA TRP A 152 -1.09 -7.43 7.96
C TRP A 152 0.34 -6.92 8.14
N ASN A 153 1.28 -7.50 7.39
CA ASN A 153 2.67 -7.07 7.29
C ASN A 153 2.70 -5.69 6.62
N ILE A 154 2.91 -4.64 7.41
CA ILE A 154 3.02 -3.28 6.87
C ILE A 154 4.37 -3.00 6.18
N PRO A 155 5.51 -3.63 6.53
CA PRO A 155 6.77 -3.50 5.78
C PRO A 155 6.61 -3.72 4.27
N GLU A 156 6.15 -4.90 3.86
CA GLU A 156 5.93 -5.29 2.46
C GLU A 156 4.80 -4.49 1.82
N LEU A 157 3.69 -4.27 2.54
CA LEU A 157 2.56 -3.51 2.00
C LEU A 157 2.90 -2.04 1.71
N TRP A 158 3.82 -1.45 2.48
CA TRP A 158 4.16 -0.03 2.39
C TRP A 158 5.56 0.25 1.83
N GLY A 159 6.36 -0.78 1.57
CA GLY A 159 7.68 -0.68 0.95
C GLY A 159 8.77 -0.17 1.89
N PHE A 160 8.89 -0.73 3.10
CA PHE A 160 10.02 -0.45 4.00
C PHE A 160 10.58 -1.72 4.63
N GLU A 161 11.84 -1.70 5.04
CA GLU A 161 12.49 -2.87 5.64
C GLU A 161 12.20 -2.98 7.15
N ALA A 162 11.96 -4.21 7.61
CA ALA A 162 11.86 -4.57 9.01
C ALA A 162 12.67 -5.84 9.32
N THR A 163 13.95 -5.69 9.69
CA THR A 163 14.83 -6.82 9.92
C THR A 163 14.62 -7.43 11.31
N PRO A 164 14.26 -8.72 11.44
CA PRO A 164 14.10 -9.37 12.74
C PRO A 164 15.45 -9.62 13.42
N LEU A 165 15.53 -9.26 14.70
CA LEU A 165 16.71 -9.48 15.54
C LEU A 165 16.44 -10.58 16.57
N TYR A 166 17.05 -11.75 16.36
CA TYR A 166 16.96 -12.87 17.31
C TYR A 166 17.96 -12.79 18.48
N GLU A 167 18.99 -11.95 18.38
CA GLU A 167 19.87 -11.63 19.51
C GLU A 167 19.32 -10.44 20.32
N GLU A 168 19.64 -10.35 21.60
CA GLU A 168 19.28 -9.19 22.41
C GLU A 168 20.01 -7.94 21.91
N VAL A 169 19.28 -6.82 21.78
CA VAL A 169 19.85 -5.53 21.40
C VAL A 169 20.51 -4.88 22.62
N ASP A 170 21.81 -5.08 22.79
CA ASP A 170 22.63 -4.42 23.83
C ASP A 170 23.21 -3.08 23.32
N ALA A 171 22.31 -2.12 23.09
CA ALA A 171 22.66 -0.77 22.67
C ALA A 171 21.85 0.28 23.43
N THR A 172 22.45 1.45 23.66
CA THR A 172 21.74 2.61 24.20
C THR A 172 20.98 3.29 23.07
N LEU A 173 19.65 3.29 23.16
CA LEU A 173 18.76 3.85 22.15
C LEU A 173 17.97 5.02 22.75
N GLU A 174 17.56 5.95 21.90
CA GLU A 174 16.73 7.08 22.29
C GLU A 174 15.24 6.78 22.08
N PRO A 175 14.36 6.93 23.09
CA PRO A 175 12.93 6.73 22.91
C PRO A 175 12.32 7.73 21.94
N VAL A 176 11.51 7.24 20.99
CA VAL A 176 10.71 8.09 20.11
C VAL A 176 9.37 8.34 20.80
N THR A 177 9.17 9.56 21.28
CA THR A 177 8.02 9.91 22.15
C THR A 177 6.94 10.71 21.44
N GLU A 178 7.25 11.28 20.29
CA GLU A 178 6.34 12.04 19.44
C GLU A 178 6.33 11.44 18.03
N LEU A 179 5.29 11.75 17.26
CA LEU A 179 5.27 11.37 15.85
C LEU A 179 6.49 12.02 15.17
N VAL A 180 7.20 11.22 14.39
CA VAL A 180 8.35 11.69 13.65
C VAL A 180 7.85 12.60 12.54
N GLU A 181 8.17 13.89 12.65
CA GLU A 181 8.07 14.81 11.54
C GLU A 181 9.10 14.36 10.50
N SER A 182 8.63 14.00 9.31
CA SER A 182 9.55 13.85 8.20
C SER A 182 9.69 15.21 7.53
N ILE A 183 10.94 15.58 7.31
CA ILE A 183 11.32 16.83 6.68
C ILE A 183 11.75 16.48 5.26
N GLY A 184 11.00 16.95 4.26
CA GLY A 184 11.56 16.95 2.92
C GLY A 184 12.72 17.93 2.84
N GLN A 185 13.68 17.66 1.96
CA GLN A 185 14.90 18.47 1.85
C GLN A 185 15.24 18.80 0.40
N LEU A 186 15.64 20.06 0.19
CA LEU A 186 16.34 20.50 -1.03
C LEU A 186 17.86 20.40 -0.81
N ILE A 187 18.52 19.56 -1.59
CA ILE A 187 19.97 19.37 -1.58
C ILE A 187 20.58 20.16 -2.74
N GLY A 188 21.21 21.30 -2.41
CA GLY A 188 21.77 22.26 -3.37
C GLY A 188 20.78 23.35 -3.83
N ASP A 189 21.11 24.03 -4.93
CA ASP A 189 20.44 25.26 -5.38
C ASP A 189 19.53 25.08 -6.63
N GLY A 190 19.42 23.85 -7.13
CA GLY A 190 18.63 23.51 -8.33
C GLY A 190 19.42 23.67 -9.64
N PRO A 191 18.89 23.22 -10.79
CA PRO A 191 17.62 22.48 -10.95
C PRO A 191 17.63 21.14 -10.21
N TYR A 192 16.46 20.56 -9.96
CA TYR A 192 16.32 19.42 -9.06
C TYR A 192 15.85 18.15 -9.78
N VAL A 193 16.22 16.99 -9.24
CA VAL A 193 15.59 15.70 -9.55
C VAL A 193 14.88 15.15 -8.32
N LEU A 194 13.72 14.57 -8.58
CA LEU A 194 12.90 13.80 -7.65
C LEU A 194 12.73 12.39 -8.21
N GLN A 195 13.08 11.38 -7.42
CA GLN A 195 12.90 9.99 -7.80
C GLN A 195 11.40 9.64 -7.86
N ASN A 196 11.03 8.85 -8.86
CA ASN A 196 9.66 8.37 -9.09
C ASN A 196 9.47 6.99 -8.44
N ASN A 197 9.66 6.91 -7.11
CA ASN A 197 9.66 5.67 -6.32
C ASN A 197 8.66 5.71 -5.15
N ALA A 198 7.82 6.75 -5.07
CA ALA A 198 6.82 6.90 -4.01
C ALA A 198 5.54 7.55 -4.55
N VAL A 199 4.42 7.24 -3.92
CA VAL A 199 3.11 7.87 -4.20
C VAL A 199 3.19 9.38 -3.95
N GLU A 200 3.90 9.77 -2.90
CA GLU A 200 4.15 11.14 -2.51
C GLU A 200 4.94 11.90 -3.59
N SER A 201 5.86 11.24 -4.32
CA SER A 201 6.56 11.86 -5.46
C SER A 201 5.59 12.25 -6.59
N VAL A 202 4.65 11.35 -6.93
CA VAL A 202 3.64 11.62 -7.97
C VAL A 202 2.67 12.72 -7.52
N GLN A 203 2.25 12.68 -6.25
CA GLN A 203 1.41 13.72 -5.66
C GLN A 203 2.09 15.09 -5.75
N PHE A 204 3.34 15.18 -5.32
CA PHE A 204 4.13 16.41 -5.34
C PHE A 204 4.29 16.97 -6.76
N VAL A 205 4.56 16.11 -7.75
CA VAL A 205 4.65 16.53 -9.16
C VAL A 205 3.32 17.10 -9.67
N ASN A 206 2.19 16.46 -9.33
CA ASN A 206 0.87 17.00 -9.70
C ASN A 206 0.59 18.35 -9.04
N GLU A 207 0.98 18.54 -7.77
CA GLU A 207 0.88 19.83 -7.08
C GLU A 207 1.72 20.91 -7.79
N LEU A 208 2.98 20.62 -8.15
CA LEU A 208 3.84 21.53 -8.90
C LEU A 208 3.25 21.92 -10.27
N ILE A 209 2.77 20.94 -11.04
CA ILE A 209 2.17 21.18 -12.35
C ILE A 209 0.92 22.07 -12.23
N ASN A 210 0.09 21.86 -11.20
CA ASN A 210 -1.10 22.68 -10.95
C ASN A 210 -0.76 24.14 -10.60
N GLU A 211 0.40 24.38 -10.01
CA GLU A 211 0.94 25.72 -9.74
C GLU A 211 1.71 26.32 -10.93
N GLY A 212 1.75 25.61 -12.06
CA GLY A 212 2.39 26.06 -13.30
C GLY A 212 3.91 25.87 -13.34
N VAL A 213 4.47 25.04 -12.46
CA VAL A 213 5.88 24.67 -12.48
C VAL A 213 6.12 23.62 -13.58
N GLU A 214 7.15 23.85 -14.41
CA GLU A 214 7.55 22.91 -15.44
C GLU A 214 8.28 21.71 -14.83
N VAL A 215 7.77 20.50 -15.13
CA VAL A 215 8.36 19.23 -14.72
C VAL A 215 8.64 18.39 -15.96
N ILE A 216 9.85 17.86 -16.05
CA ILE A 216 10.33 17.02 -17.14
C ILE A 216 10.54 15.61 -16.62
N ARG A 217 10.00 14.60 -17.31
CA ARG A 217 10.26 13.19 -17.01
C ARG A 217 11.40 12.67 -17.88
N SER A 218 12.45 12.13 -17.27
CA SER A 218 13.56 11.49 -18.00
C SER A 218 13.13 10.15 -18.62
N GLU A 219 13.96 9.57 -19.49
CA GLU A 219 13.74 8.19 -19.99
C GLU A 219 13.77 7.17 -18.83
N GLU A 220 14.59 7.44 -17.81
CA GLU A 220 14.63 6.76 -16.51
C GLU A 220 13.39 7.07 -15.65
N GLY A 221 12.35 7.73 -16.16
CA GLY A 221 11.08 7.91 -15.45
C GLY A 221 11.11 8.84 -14.23
N HIS A 222 12.26 9.38 -13.83
CA HIS A 222 12.42 10.36 -12.75
C HIS A 222 11.94 11.76 -13.16
N PHE A 223 11.60 12.58 -12.17
CA PHE A 223 11.05 13.91 -12.39
C PHE A 223 12.12 15.00 -12.18
N HIS A 224 12.34 15.81 -13.19
CA HIS A 224 13.27 16.93 -13.18
C HIS A 224 12.51 18.25 -13.13
N ILE A 225 12.81 19.07 -12.13
CA ILE A 225 12.10 20.31 -11.84
C ILE A 225 13.03 21.46 -12.19
N ASN A 226 12.71 22.19 -13.24
CA ASN A 226 13.56 23.24 -13.79
C ASN A 226 13.38 24.58 -13.05
N VAL A 227 13.60 24.56 -11.74
CA VAL A 227 13.56 25.75 -10.89
C VAL A 227 14.79 25.79 -9.99
N THR A 228 15.27 27.00 -9.71
CA THR A 228 16.26 27.21 -8.66
C THR A 228 15.57 27.28 -7.30
N ARG A 229 16.32 26.99 -6.24
CA ARG A 229 15.87 27.11 -4.85
C ARG A 229 15.12 28.41 -4.59
N ASN A 230 13.92 28.31 -4.01
CA ASN A 230 13.11 29.46 -3.65
C ASN A 230 12.13 29.08 -2.51
N GLU A 231 11.57 30.10 -1.84
CA GLU A 231 10.68 29.92 -0.68
C GLU A 231 9.44 29.06 -0.99
N GLN A 232 8.92 29.13 -2.23
CA GLN A 232 7.75 28.35 -2.63
C GLN A 232 8.09 26.85 -2.71
N LEU A 233 9.19 26.48 -3.37
CA LEU A 233 9.64 25.09 -3.45
C LEU A 233 10.05 24.55 -2.07
N GLU A 234 10.73 25.37 -1.26
CA GLU A 234 11.06 25.01 0.13
C GLU A 234 9.80 24.70 0.95
N SER A 235 8.75 25.50 0.78
CA SER A 235 7.47 25.26 1.46
C SER A 235 6.77 23.99 0.98
N PHE A 236 6.83 23.66 -0.32
CA PHE A 236 6.24 22.42 -0.82
C PHE A 236 6.99 21.19 -0.32
N VAL A 237 8.32 21.27 -0.29
CA VAL A 237 9.16 20.12 0.08
C VAL A 237 9.11 19.84 1.57
N ALA A 238 9.05 20.87 2.42
CA ALA A 238 9.09 20.72 3.89
C ALA A 238 8.09 19.69 4.43
N ASP A 239 6.88 19.64 3.86
CA ASP A 239 5.77 18.77 4.33
C ASP A 239 5.63 17.47 3.51
N SER A 240 6.53 17.21 2.56
CA SER A 240 6.36 16.14 1.55
C SER A 240 7.06 14.81 1.89
N ASN A 241 8.04 14.82 2.80
CA ASN A 241 8.95 13.70 3.06
C ASN A 241 9.86 13.33 1.87
N LEU A 242 10.01 14.23 0.90
CA LEU A 242 10.77 13.99 -0.33
C LEU A 242 12.14 14.69 -0.30
N TYR A 243 13.13 14.04 -0.88
CA TYR A 243 14.46 14.57 -1.06
C TYR A 243 14.65 14.92 -2.53
N LEU A 244 15.02 16.18 -2.79
CA LEU A 244 15.26 16.69 -4.13
C LEU A 244 16.71 17.09 -4.23
N GLU A 245 17.43 16.45 -5.14
CA GLU A 245 18.86 16.68 -5.35
C GLU A 245 19.12 17.56 -6.55
N THR A 246 20.12 18.44 -6.45
CA THR A 246 20.51 19.27 -7.59
C THR A 246 21.10 18.41 -8.69
N THR A 247 20.55 18.51 -9.89
CA THR A 247 21.08 17.87 -11.09
C THR A 247 20.72 18.68 -12.34
N ASP A 248 21.44 18.43 -13.43
CA ASP A 248 21.14 19.03 -14.72
C ASP A 248 19.81 18.51 -15.30
N ILE A 249 19.11 19.34 -16.07
CA ILE A 249 17.92 18.92 -16.81
C ILE A 249 18.33 18.03 -17.99
N PRO A 250 17.73 16.83 -18.14
CA PRO A 250 18.03 15.92 -19.23
C PRO A 250 17.61 16.51 -20.58
N ARG A 251 18.36 16.19 -21.65
CA ARG A 251 18.07 16.70 -23.01
C ARG A 251 16.97 15.93 -23.73
N ASP A 252 16.74 14.71 -23.29
CA ASP A 252 15.87 13.67 -23.82
C ASP A 252 14.60 13.46 -22.97
N GLY A 253 14.40 14.29 -21.95
CA GLY A 253 13.18 14.24 -21.14
C GLY A 253 11.96 14.84 -21.84
N SER A 254 10.77 14.40 -21.42
CA SER A 254 9.48 14.88 -21.91
C SER A 254 8.77 15.73 -20.86
N MET A 255 8.14 16.82 -21.28
CA MET A 255 7.32 17.65 -20.37
C MET A 255 6.15 16.83 -19.83
N VAL A 256 5.91 16.91 -18.53
CA VAL A 256 4.78 16.25 -17.87
C VAL A 256 3.61 17.21 -17.74
N HIS A 257 2.42 16.70 -18.00
CA HIS A 257 1.17 17.42 -17.81
C HIS A 257 0.21 16.54 -17.01
N SER A 258 -0.62 17.14 -16.15
CA SER A 258 -1.67 16.42 -15.46
C SER A 258 -2.78 16.09 -16.45
N PRO A 259 -3.11 14.80 -16.69
CA PRO A 259 -4.19 14.40 -17.57
C PRO A 259 -5.56 14.71 -16.94
N LYS A 260 -6.56 14.95 -17.78
CA LYS A 260 -7.97 14.92 -17.38
C LYS A 260 -8.42 13.47 -17.31
N VAL A 261 -8.69 13.00 -16.09
CA VAL A 261 -9.02 11.61 -15.83
C VAL A 261 -10.53 11.45 -15.66
N ALA A 262 -11.12 10.56 -16.44
CA ALA A 262 -12.44 10.00 -16.19
C ALA A 262 -12.32 8.60 -15.59
N ILE A 263 -13.22 8.26 -14.67
CA ILE A 263 -13.34 6.90 -14.11
C ILE A 263 -14.81 6.46 -14.14
N PHE A 264 -15.08 5.22 -14.50
CA PHE A 264 -16.43 4.68 -14.37
C PHE A 264 -16.84 4.59 -12.89
N ASN A 265 -18.12 4.82 -12.60
CA ASN A 265 -18.61 4.75 -11.22
C ASN A 265 -18.35 3.36 -10.61
N ASP A 266 -17.42 3.32 -9.66
CA ASP A 266 -17.00 2.13 -8.96
C ASP A 266 -17.93 1.84 -7.79
N ARG A 267 -18.90 0.94 -7.99
CA ARG A 267 -19.72 0.43 -6.87
C ARG A 267 -18.99 -0.61 -6.03
N SER A 268 -17.80 -1.01 -6.46
CA SER A 268 -16.94 -2.01 -5.82
C SER A 268 -15.81 -1.28 -5.11
N ASN A 269 -15.38 -1.78 -3.95
CA ASN A 269 -14.41 -1.07 -3.10
C ASN A 269 -12.95 -1.24 -3.62
N HIS A 270 -12.65 -0.93 -4.89
CA HIS A 270 -11.32 -1.18 -5.46
C HIS A 270 -10.28 -0.11 -5.11
N GLY A 271 -10.67 0.98 -4.46
CA GLY A 271 -9.74 2.02 -4.01
C GLY A 271 -9.08 2.83 -5.13
N THR A 272 -9.27 2.48 -6.41
CA THR A 272 -8.62 3.14 -7.56
C THR A 272 -8.87 4.64 -7.60
N ARG A 273 -10.13 5.07 -7.41
CA ARG A 273 -10.47 6.50 -7.33
C ARG A 273 -9.77 7.18 -6.14
N ALA A 274 -9.73 6.53 -4.98
CA ALA A 274 -9.07 7.06 -3.81
C ALA A 274 -7.55 7.17 -4.01
N ALA A 275 -6.93 6.19 -4.68
CA ALA A 275 -5.52 6.20 -5.03
C ALA A 275 -5.18 7.35 -6.00
N LEU A 276 -5.98 7.57 -7.04
CA LEU A 276 -5.81 8.69 -7.97
C LEU A 276 -5.92 10.05 -7.28
N ILE A 277 -6.91 10.21 -6.39
CA ILE A 277 -7.07 11.44 -5.60
C ILE A 277 -5.88 11.63 -4.66
N LYS A 278 -5.41 10.56 -4.01
CA LYS A 278 -4.21 10.61 -3.15
C LYS A 278 -2.99 11.05 -3.95
N MET A 279 -2.84 10.57 -5.19
CA MET A 279 -1.78 11.00 -6.12
C MET A 279 -2.00 12.40 -6.70
N GLY A 280 -3.02 13.16 -6.29
CA GLY A 280 -3.24 14.54 -6.73
C GLY A 280 -3.96 14.71 -8.08
N TYR A 281 -4.49 13.63 -8.67
CA TYR A 281 -5.23 13.73 -9.93
C TYR A 281 -6.64 14.28 -9.73
N GLN A 282 -7.09 15.10 -10.68
CA GLN A 282 -8.49 15.51 -10.78
C GLN A 282 -9.28 14.44 -11.53
N VAL A 283 -10.18 13.76 -10.82
CA VAL A 283 -10.93 12.61 -11.35
C VAL A 283 -12.42 12.93 -11.48
N THR A 284 -12.97 12.73 -12.67
CA THR A 284 -14.40 12.85 -12.96
C THR A 284 -15.05 11.48 -13.05
N GLU A 285 -16.10 11.24 -12.26
CA GLU A 285 -16.90 10.02 -12.42
C GLU A 285 -17.82 10.12 -13.64
N ILE A 286 -17.82 9.06 -14.44
CA ILE A 286 -18.67 8.91 -15.63
C ILE A 286 -19.48 7.61 -15.58
N SER A 287 -20.52 7.55 -16.39
CA SER A 287 -21.38 6.38 -16.60
C SER A 287 -21.29 5.90 -18.04
N THR A 288 -21.80 4.70 -18.32
CA THR A 288 -21.95 4.20 -19.70
C THR A 288 -22.81 5.13 -20.56
N ASN A 289 -23.81 5.79 -19.98
CA ASN A 289 -24.62 6.77 -20.68
C ASN A 289 -23.80 8.01 -21.10
N ASP A 290 -22.78 8.39 -20.34
CA ASP A 290 -21.89 9.50 -20.71
C ASP A 290 -21.06 9.16 -21.96
N VAL A 291 -20.62 7.91 -22.09
CA VAL A 291 -19.94 7.41 -23.29
C VAL A 291 -20.85 7.53 -24.52
N LEU A 292 -22.09 7.05 -24.41
CA LEU A 292 -23.06 7.10 -25.50
C LEU A 292 -23.44 8.54 -25.90
N ASN A 293 -23.27 9.50 -25.00
CA ASN A 293 -23.54 10.93 -25.23
C ASN A 293 -22.27 11.73 -25.54
N HIS A 294 -21.21 11.10 -26.05
CA HIS A 294 -19.99 11.76 -26.54
C HIS A 294 -19.19 12.52 -25.47
N LYS A 295 -19.20 12.10 -24.20
CA LYS A 295 -18.41 12.79 -23.18
C LYS A 295 -16.93 12.41 -23.13
N LEU A 296 -16.50 11.35 -23.82
CA LEU A 296 -15.12 10.88 -23.73
C LEU A 296 -14.10 11.90 -24.30
N GLU A 297 -14.51 12.73 -25.25
CA GLU A 297 -13.67 13.76 -25.88
C GLU A 297 -13.21 14.88 -24.92
N ASP A 298 -13.80 14.97 -23.73
CA ASP A 298 -13.41 15.94 -22.70
C ASP A 298 -12.19 15.48 -21.88
N PHE A 299 -11.76 14.22 -22.02
CA PHE A 299 -10.77 13.56 -21.17
C PHE A 299 -9.54 13.09 -21.96
N ASP A 300 -8.41 12.91 -21.28
CA ASP A 300 -7.20 12.33 -21.85
C ASP A 300 -7.09 10.83 -21.51
N LEU A 301 -7.63 10.44 -20.35
CA LEU A 301 -7.59 9.09 -19.81
C LEU A 301 -8.97 8.68 -19.29
N VAL A 302 -9.42 7.48 -19.69
CA VAL A 302 -10.62 6.82 -19.18
C VAL A 302 -10.22 5.54 -18.46
N ILE A 303 -10.54 5.46 -17.17
CA ILE A 303 -10.30 4.28 -16.35
C ILE A 303 -11.61 3.51 -16.21
N ALA A 304 -11.64 2.32 -16.82
CA ALA A 304 -12.68 1.33 -16.64
C ALA A 304 -12.34 0.39 -15.50
N ASN A 305 -13.13 0.48 -14.44
CA ASN A 305 -13.09 -0.39 -13.28
C ASN A 305 -14.52 -0.81 -12.91
N GLY A 306 -14.66 -1.85 -12.09
CA GLY A 306 -15.97 -2.41 -11.73
C GLY A 306 -16.56 -3.28 -12.84
N GLY A 307 -17.90 -3.46 -12.84
CA GLY A 307 -18.55 -4.54 -13.59
C GLY A 307 -19.86 -4.23 -14.32
N GLN A 308 -20.18 -2.96 -14.60
CA GLN A 308 -21.36 -2.61 -15.39
C GLN A 308 -20.97 -1.77 -16.60
N PHE A 309 -20.91 -2.40 -17.77
CA PHE A 309 -20.60 -1.79 -19.05
C PHE A 309 -21.76 -1.97 -20.02
N ASP A 310 -21.84 -1.10 -21.03
CA ASP A 310 -22.85 -1.20 -22.08
C ASP A 310 -22.34 -2.12 -23.20
N GLU A 311 -23.18 -3.06 -23.64
CA GLU A 311 -22.81 -4.10 -24.62
C GLU A 311 -23.09 -3.71 -26.08
N SER A 312 -23.52 -2.48 -26.34
CA SER A 312 -23.91 -2.06 -27.70
C SER A 312 -22.71 -1.79 -28.62
N GLU A 313 -22.93 -2.02 -29.92
CA GLU A 313 -21.98 -1.60 -30.98
C GLU A 313 -21.71 -0.10 -30.94
N GLU A 314 -22.68 0.70 -30.50
CA GLU A 314 -22.50 2.13 -30.34
C GLU A 314 -21.50 2.43 -29.23
N TYR A 315 -21.60 1.77 -28.07
CA TYR A 315 -20.60 1.90 -27.01
C TYR A 315 -19.19 1.54 -27.48
N LYS A 316 -19.05 0.39 -28.16
CA LYS A 316 -17.76 -0.03 -28.76
C LYS A 316 -17.21 1.04 -29.69
N LYS A 317 -18.03 1.51 -30.62
CA LYS A 317 -17.66 2.57 -31.57
C LYS A 317 -17.17 3.84 -30.85
N ARG A 318 -17.84 4.27 -29.78
CA ARG A 318 -17.44 5.48 -29.03
C ARG A 318 -16.09 5.33 -28.32
N VAL A 319 -15.81 4.15 -27.77
CA VAL A 319 -14.50 3.89 -27.15
C VAL A 319 -13.39 3.88 -28.21
N HIS A 320 -13.63 3.26 -29.37
CA HIS A 320 -12.69 3.29 -30.49
C HIS A 320 -12.45 4.71 -31.01
N GLU A 321 -13.50 5.51 -31.21
CA GLU A 321 -13.37 6.92 -31.62
C GLU A 321 -12.52 7.74 -30.63
N PHE A 322 -12.65 7.49 -29.33
CA PHE A 322 -11.85 8.13 -28.29
C PHE A 322 -10.37 7.73 -28.37
N ILE A 323 -10.09 6.43 -28.54
CA ILE A 323 -8.70 5.92 -28.67
C ILE A 323 -8.06 6.42 -29.97
N ASP A 324 -8.79 6.37 -31.09
CA ASP A 324 -8.34 6.88 -32.40
C ASP A 324 -8.03 8.39 -32.37
N ALA A 325 -8.68 9.14 -31.47
CA ALA A 325 -8.42 10.55 -31.23
C ALA A 325 -7.20 10.82 -30.32
N GLY A 326 -6.54 9.76 -29.82
CA GLY A 326 -5.38 9.83 -28.93
C GLY A 326 -5.69 9.68 -27.44
N GLY A 327 -6.93 9.34 -27.09
CA GLY A 327 -7.31 9.05 -25.71
C GLY A 327 -6.78 7.70 -25.22
N HIS A 328 -6.55 7.58 -23.91
CA HIS A 328 -6.06 6.36 -23.28
C HIS A 328 -7.18 5.64 -22.51
N TYR A 329 -7.33 4.32 -22.71
CA TYR A 329 -8.33 3.51 -22.00
C TYR A 329 -7.64 2.47 -21.11
N PHE A 330 -7.85 2.56 -19.81
CA PHE A 330 -7.24 1.69 -18.81
C PHE A 330 -8.29 0.76 -18.23
N ALA A 331 -8.17 -0.55 -18.47
CA ALA A 331 -9.06 -1.56 -17.93
C ALA A 331 -8.44 -2.21 -16.68
N ILE A 332 -9.09 -2.06 -15.53
CA ILE A 332 -8.57 -2.55 -14.24
C ILE A 332 -9.56 -3.56 -13.65
N GLY A 333 -9.04 -4.73 -13.30
CA GLY A 333 -9.82 -5.83 -12.72
C GLY A 333 -10.55 -6.67 -13.77
N GLN A 334 -11.10 -7.80 -13.32
CA GLN A 334 -11.62 -8.86 -14.18
C GLN A 334 -12.69 -8.39 -15.18
N SER A 335 -13.75 -7.75 -14.69
CA SER A 335 -14.89 -7.42 -15.56
C SER A 335 -14.53 -6.36 -16.61
N ALA A 336 -13.81 -5.31 -16.23
CA ALA A 336 -13.37 -4.28 -17.18
C ALA A 336 -12.39 -4.82 -18.23
N SER A 337 -11.42 -5.64 -17.79
CA SER A 337 -10.45 -6.26 -18.69
C SER A 337 -11.12 -7.24 -19.67
N SER A 338 -12.09 -8.02 -19.19
CA SER A 338 -12.85 -8.94 -20.04
C SER A 338 -13.67 -8.19 -21.10
N VAL A 339 -14.25 -7.02 -20.77
CA VAL A 339 -14.93 -6.16 -21.74
C VAL A 339 -13.94 -5.58 -22.74
N ALA A 340 -12.78 -5.09 -22.29
CA ALA A 340 -11.74 -4.54 -23.16
C ALA A 340 -11.27 -5.56 -24.22
N VAL A 341 -11.04 -6.81 -23.82
CA VAL A 341 -10.63 -7.89 -24.72
C VAL A 341 -11.80 -8.38 -25.57
N ASN A 342 -12.86 -8.90 -24.95
CA ASN A 342 -13.84 -9.74 -25.67
C ASN A 342 -14.93 -8.93 -26.39
N GLN A 343 -15.22 -7.72 -25.92
CA GLN A 343 -16.29 -6.88 -26.50
C GLN A 343 -15.70 -5.74 -27.31
N LEU A 344 -14.76 -5.01 -26.71
CA LEU A 344 -14.13 -3.86 -27.36
C LEU A 344 -13.03 -4.26 -28.34
N GLU A 345 -12.49 -5.48 -28.26
CA GLU A 345 -11.42 -5.96 -29.14
C GLU A 345 -10.20 -5.03 -29.13
N LEU A 346 -9.80 -4.57 -27.93
CA LEU A 346 -8.65 -3.68 -27.74
C LEU A 346 -7.31 -4.43 -27.59
N SER A 347 -7.34 -5.75 -27.38
CA SER A 347 -6.17 -6.62 -27.22
C SER A 347 -6.58 -8.06 -27.56
N ASP A 348 -5.60 -8.85 -28.01
CA ASP A 348 -5.77 -10.27 -28.34
C ASP A 348 -5.45 -11.19 -27.15
N ALA A 349 -5.01 -10.63 -26.01
CA ALA A 349 -4.71 -11.36 -24.80
C ALA A 349 -5.94 -12.05 -24.19
N THR A 350 -5.73 -13.19 -23.54
CA THR A 350 -6.77 -13.90 -22.79
C THR A 350 -6.79 -13.45 -21.34
N THR A 351 -7.96 -13.10 -20.81
CA THR A 351 -8.14 -12.73 -19.40
C THR A 351 -8.41 -13.94 -18.51
N HIS A 352 -7.71 -14.06 -17.38
CA HIS A 352 -7.92 -15.09 -16.36
C HIS A 352 -8.17 -14.46 -14.99
N THR A 353 -8.81 -15.21 -14.09
CA THR A 353 -9.10 -14.74 -12.72
C THR A 353 -8.94 -15.87 -11.73
N GLY A 354 -8.41 -15.55 -10.57
CA GLY A 354 -8.35 -16.45 -9.42
C GLY A 354 -9.70 -16.56 -8.73
N PRO A 355 -9.80 -17.41 -7.69
CA PRO A 355 -10.96 -17.42 -6.81
C PRO A 355 -11.24 -16.02 -6.23
N ARG A 356 -12.53 -15.68 -6.10
CA ARG A 356 -12.97 -14.34 -5.71
C ARG A 356 -12.42 -13.86 -4.35
N ASN A 357 -12.11 -14.79 -3.45
CA ASN A 357 -11.58 -14.51 -2.11
C ASN A 357 -10.05 -14.64 -2.01
N SER A 358 -9.36 -15.06 -3.08
CA SER A 358 -7.90 -15.11 -3.08
C SER A 358 -7.33 -13.70 -2.99
N ASN A 359 -6.44 -13.47 -2.04
CA ASN A 359 -5.77 -12.20 -1.83
C ASN A 359 -4.48 -12.42 -1.04
N GLY A 360 -3.49 -11.55 -1.25
CA GLY A 360 -2.20 -11.60 -0.56
C GLY A 360 -1.10 -10.85 -1.29
N VAL A 361 0.10 -10.94 -0.72
CA VAL A 361 1.34 -10.46 -1.32
C VAL A 361 1.83 -11.50 -2.33
N VAL A 362 2.35 -11.04 -3.46
CA VAL A 362 2.89 -11.87 -4.55
C VAL A 362 4.21 -11.27 -5.02
N HIS A 363 5.13 -12.10 -5.51
CA HIS A 363 6.28 -11.58 -6.24
C HIS A 363 5.88 -11.22 -7.67
N VAL A 364 6.36 -10.07 -8.10
CA VAL A 364 6.10 -9.48 -9.41
C VAL A 364 7.44 -9.17 -10.07
N GLU A 365 7.62 -9.69 -11.27
CA GLU A 365 8.76 -9.39 -12.13
C GLU A 365 8.39 -8.21 -13.03
N TYR A 366 9.02 -7.06 -12.82
CA TYR A 366 8.81 -5.86 -13.61
C TYR A 366 9.81 -5.80 -14.76
N THR A 367 9.30 -5.57 -15.97
CA THR A 367 10.15 -5.29 -17.14
C THR A 367 10.53 -3.80 -17.10
N PRO A 368 11.83 -3.44 -17.09
CA PRO A 368 12.26 -2.05 -17.04
C PRO A 368 11.65 -1.22 -18.17
N SER A 369 10.92 -0.17 -17.79
CA SER A 369 10.21 0.71 -18.71
C SER A 369 9.94 2.04 -18.03
N SER A 370 9.52 3.02 -18.82
CA SER A 370 9.10 4.31 -18.27
C SER A 370 7.94 4.19 -17.28
N VAL A 371 7.16 3.11 -17.24
CA VAL A 371 6.04 2.96 -16.29
C VAL A 371 6.38 2.11 -15.06
N THR A 372 7.53 1.43 -15.05
CA THR A 372 7.95 0.50 -13.99
C THR A 372 9.18 0.95 -13.21
N HIS A 373 9.82 2.06 -13.58
CA HIS A 373 11.05 2.54 -12.93
C HIS A 373 10.92 2.86 -11.42
N GLY A 374 9.69 2.92 -10.90
CA GLY A 374 9.45 3.07 -9.46
C GLY A 374 9.47 1.77 -8.67
N TYR A 375 9.68 0.63 -9.33
CA TYR A 375 9.70 -0.71 -8.77
C TYR A 375 11.05 -1.36 -9.04
N ASP A 376 11.45 -2.27 -8.16
CA ASP A 376 12.58 -3.15 -8.43
C ASP A 376 12.22 -4.17 -9.52
N GLU A 377 13.21 -4.74 -10.21
CA GLU A 377 12.96 -5.75 -11.25
C GLU A 377 12.24 -6.99 -10.70
N GLU A 378 12.53 -7.35 -9.45
CA GLU A 378 11.83 -8.36 -8.64
C GLU A 378 11.31 -7.65 -7.39
N ASP A 379 9.99 -7.52 -7.27
CA ASP A 379 9.37 -6.73 -6.21
C ASP A 379 8.05 -7.39 -5.76
N LEU A 380 7.37 -6.79 -4.78
CA LEU A 380 6.15 -7.30 -4.17
C LEU A 380 4.92 -6.53 -4.67
N GLY A 381 3.84 -7.26 -4.92
CA GLY A 381 2.53 -6.71 -5.20
C GLY A 381 1.48 -7.24 -4.23
N PHE A 382 0.47 -6.44 -3.90
CA PHE A 382 -0.72 -6.96 -3.20
C PHE A 382 -1.86 -7.15 -4.19
N VAL A 383 -2.44 -8.35 -4.20
CA VAL A 383 -3.59 -8.69 -5.06
C VAL A 383 -4.81 -9.03 -4.21
N TYR A 384 -5.98 -8.69 -4.74
CA TYR A 384 -7.27 -9.13 -4.21
C TYR A 384 -8.15 -9.53 -5.39
N ASN A 385 -8.61 -10.79 -5.43
CA ASN A 385 -9.22 -11.42 -6.59
C ASN A 385 -8.29 -11.28 -7.83
N PRO A 386 -7.13 -11.97 -7.83
CA PRO A 386 -6.08 -11.73 -8.82
C PRO A 386 -6.57 -11.98 -10.24
N ILE A 387 -6.14 -11.12 -11.15
CA ILE A 387 -6.35 -11.21 -12.59
C ILE A 387 -4.98 -11.32 -13.26
N TRP A 388 -4.88 -12.16 -14.29
CA TRP A 388 -3.69 -12.20 -15.15
C TRP A 388 -4.10 -12.36 -16.61
N PHE A 389 -3.15 -12.09 -17.49
CA PHE A 389 -3.33 -12.19 -18.94
C PHE A 389 -2.43 -13.30 -19.49
N SER A 390 -2.92 -14.06 -20.46
CA SER A 390 -2.12 -14.97 -21.30
C SER A 390 -2.25 -14.57 -22.77
N ASP A 391 -1.52 -15.27 -23.65
CA ASP A 391 -1.56 -15.02 -25.10
C ASP A 391 -1.16 -13.57 -25.49
N VAL A 392 -0.23 -13.00 -24.71
CA VAL A 392 0.23 -11.61 -24.77
C VAL A 392 1.32 -11.37 -25.84
N THR A 393 1.22 -12.01 -27.02
CA THR A 393 2.30 -11.99 -28.01
C THR A 393 2.44 -10.67 -28.76
N ASP A 394 1.36 -9.91 -28.87
CA ASP A 394 1.32 -8.63 -29.57
C ASP A 394 1.24 -7.44 -28.60
N GLU A 395 1.39 -7.72 -27.29
CA GLU A 395 1.28 -6.80 -26.18
C GLU A 395 2.66 -6.47 -25.59
N GLU A 396 2.84 -5.21 -25.16
CA GLU A 396 3.94 -4.84 -24.30
C GLU A 396 3.61 -5.24 -22.85
N VAL A 397 4.36 -6.20 -22.31
CA VAL A 397 4.18 -6.70 -20.95
C VAL A 397 5.17 -6.02 -20.02
N VAL A 398 4.66 -5.19 -19.11
CA VAL A 398 5.48 -4.43 -18.15
C VAL A 398 5.63 -5.13 -16.80
N ALA A 399 4.77 -6.10 -16.47
CA ALA A 399 4.82 -6.83 -15.21
C ALA A 399 4.33 -8.27 -15.39
N ARG A 400 4.94 -9.23 -14.68
CA ARG A 400 4.54 -10.64 -14.63
C ARG A 400 4.48 -11.09 -13.17
N PHE A 401 3.57 -12.00 -12.85
CA PHE A 401 3.74 -12.77 -11.63
C PHE A 401 4.97 -13.67 -11.78
N ALA A 402 5.79 -13.77 -10.73
CA ALA A 402 6.94 -14.65 -10.73
C ALA A 402 6.51 -16.12 -10.95
N ASP A 403 7.40 -16.93 -11.56
CA ASP A 403 7.16 -18.37 -11.81
C ASP A 403 7.38 -19.20 -10.54
N GLU A 404 6.54 -18.96 -9.56
CA GLU A 404 6.50 -19.64 -8.26
C GLU A 404 5.05 -20.02 -7.91
N ASP A 405 4.89 -20.94 -6.94
CA ASP A 405 3.56 -21.27 -6.46
C ASP A 405 2.96 -20.03 -5.77
N PHE A 406 1.77 -19.62 -6.23
CA PHE A 406 0.97 -18.60 -5.59
C PHE A 406 0.60 -19.08 -4.18
N PHE A 407 1.10 -18.38 -3.16
CA PHE A 407 0.93 -18.62 -1.72
C PHE A 407 1.80 -19.71 -1.11
#